data_AF-A0A524HZ18-F1
#
_entry.id   AF-A0A524HZ18-F1
#
_cell.length_a   1.000
_cell.length_b   1.000
_cell.length_c   1.000
_cell.angle_alpha   90.00
_cell.angle_beta   90.00
_cell.angle_gamma   90.00
#
_symmetry.space_group_name_H-M   'P 1'
#
loop_
_entity.id
_entity.type
_entity.pdbx_description
1 polymer ?
#
loop_
_entity_poly.entity_id
_entity_poly.type
_entity_poly.pdbx_seq_one_letter_code
_entity_poly.pdbx_strand_id
1 'polypeptide(L)'
;LMVVNQDTDSGKYEKFKKVPRPGHADLTARSKYSECVDLRGGGQFSGRMTVGLVAAGAIAKMLLEERGIRVAAYVRQIGSVRDDVERDVTEALLSRSNEIRAADPEMVERMREEIMRAKEEGDSVGGVVQCVVDGLPIGLGEPFFDTVEGEISKMIFAVPGVKGVEFGSGFAAAGMRGSKHNDPFVLVDGKVRTAKNDAGGILGGITNGMPLVFRVAIKPTASIAKGQRSLNVETGKQTELKIEGRHDPCIAPRAVPVVEAGAALVLADLGMRGGTID
;
A
#
# COMPACT_ATOMS: atom_id res chain seq x y z
N LEU A 1 -19.53 -12.65 0.42
CA LEU A 1 -18.29 -13.34 0.82
C LEU A 1 -18.10 -13.16 2.33
N MET A 2 -17.71 -14.19 3.08
CA MET A 2 -17.54 -14.14 4.54
C MET A 2 -16.22 -14.81 4.94
N VAL A 3 -15.46 -14.18 5.85
CA VAL A 3 -14.20 -14.73 6.41
C VAL A 3 -14.32 -14.80 7.92
N VAL A 4 -14.18 -16.01 8.50
CA VAL A 4 -14.34 -16.25 9.94
C VAL A 4 -13.00 -16.09 10.66
N ASN A 5 -12.96 -15.29 11.73
CA ASN A 5 -11.78 -15.17 12.60
C ASN A 5 -11.69 -16.35 13.56
N GLN A 6 -10.53 -17.01 13.64
CA GLN A 6 -10.29 -18.13 14.56
C GLN A 6 -9.55 -17.72 15.86
N ASP A 7 -8.70 -16.69 15.78
CA ASP A 7 -7.89 -16.22 16.92
C ASP A 7 -8.36 -14.83 17.42
N THR A 8 -9.11 -14.82 18.52
CA THR A 8 -9.56 -13.59 19.20
C THR A 8 -9.28 -13.65 20.70
N ASP A 9 -8.35 -12.80 21.16
CA ASP A 9 -8.13 -12.50 22.58
C ASP A 9 -8.25 -10.98 22.76
N SER A 10 -9.43 -10.53 23.19
CA SER A 10 -9.75 -9.11 23.34
C SER A 10 -9.22 -8.48 24.62
N GLY A 11 -8.89 -9.28 25.65
CA GLY A 11 -8.52 -8.78 26.98
C GLY A 11 -7.21 -7.96 26.96
N LYS A 12 -6.29 -8.29 26.05
CA LYS A 12 -4.99 -7.62 25.90
C LYS A 12 -5.06 -6.15 25.48
N TYR A 13 -6.21 -5.68 24.98
CA TYR A 13 -6.37 -4.35 24.41
C TYR A 13 -6.96 -3.31 25.37
N GLU A 14 -7.53 -3.74 26.51
CA GLU A 14 -8.17 -2.83 27.48
C GLU A 14 -7.20 -1.79 28.06
N LYS A 15 -5.94 -2.18 28.31
CA LYS A 15 -4.91 -1.27 28.80
C LYS A 15 -4.66 -0.07 27.89
N PHE A 16 -4.88 -0.23 26.57
CA PHE A 16 -4.65 0.83 25.61
C PHE A 16 -5.72 1.91 25.63
N LYS A 17 -6.87 1.67 26.30
CA LYS A 17 -7.85 2.73 26.58
C LYS A 17 -7.25 3.81 27.49
N LYS A 18 -6.40 3.43 28.43
CA LYS A 18 -5.78 4.36 29.40
C LYS A 18 -4.44 4.90 28.92
N VAL A 19 -3.67 4.05 28.25
CA VAL A 19 -2.32 4.36 27.75
C VAL A 19 -2.29 4.08 26.24
N PRO A 20 -2.60 5.07 25.39
CA PRO A 20 -2.65 4.88 23.94
C PRO A 20 -1.28 4.49 23.39
N ARG A 21 -1.23 3.58 22.41
CA ARG A 21 0.02 3.20 21.75
C ARG A 21 0.51 4.33 20.84
N PRO A 22 1.78 4.75 20.96
CA PRO A 22 2.37 5.68 20.00
C PRO A 22 2.24 5.15 18.57
N GLY A 23 1.83 6.01 17.65
CA GLY A 23 1.65 5.63 16.24
C GLY A 23 0.41 4.78 15.96
N HIS A 24 -0.48 4.55 16.93
CA HIS A 24 -1.77 3.86 16.71
C HIS A 24 -2.95 4.83 16.78
N ALA A 25 -4.11 4.39 16.31
CA ALA A 25 -5.35 5.19 16.33
C ALA A 25 -5.99 5.31 17.73
N ASP A 26 -5.41 4.73 18.78
CA ASP A 26 -6.08 4.53 20.07
C ASP A 26 -6.66 5.84 20.66
N LEU A 27 -5.88 6.92 20.65
CA LEU A 27 -6.32 8.24 21.16
C LEU A 27 -7.33 8.92 20.24
N THR A 28 -7.07 8.93 18.93
CA THR A 28 -7.92 9.62 17.95
C THR A 28 -9.26 8.91 17.78
N ALA A 29 -9.26 7.57 17.80
CA ALA A 29 -10.43 6.73 17.81
C ALA A 29 -11.33 7.04 19.00
N ARG A 30 -10.75 7.10 20.20
CA ARG A 30 -11.50 7.46 21.40
C ARG A 30 -12.03 8.89 21.33
N SER A 31 -11.25 9.85 20.83
CA SER A 31 -11.73 11.23 20.66
C SER A 31 -12.92 11.32 19.69
N LYS A 32 -12.96 10.45 18.66
CA LYS A 32 -14.03 10.43 17.66
C LYS A 32 -15.28 9.68 18.13
N TYR A 33 -15.09 8.54 18.81
CA TYR A 33 -16.17 7.60 19.13
C TYR A 33 -16.52 7.53 20.63
N SER A 34 -15.84 8.30 21.47
CA SER A 34 -16.03 8.32 22.93
C SER A 34 -15.98 6.90 23.51
N GLU A 35 -16.97 6.51 24.31
CA GLU A 35 -17.05 5.20 24.98
C GLU A 35 -17.37 4.04 24.01
N CYS A 36 -17.86 4.34 22.81
CA CYS A 36 -18.20 3.33 21.80
C CYS A 36 -16.99 2.83 21.00
N VAL A 37 -15.77 3.22 21.39
CA VAL A 37 -14.55 2.86 20.66
C VAL A 37 -14.23 1.37 20.80
N ASP A 38 -14.14 0.67 19.66
CA ASP A 38 -13.63 -0.69 19.60
C ASP A 38 -12.11 -0.70 19.33
N LEU A 39 -11.33 -0.93 20.39
CA LEU A 39 -9.86 -1.02 20.32
C LEU A 39 -9.35 -2.46 20.16
N ARG A 40 -10.22 -3.45 19.97
CA ARG A 40 -9.80 -4.85 19.86
C ARG A 40 -8.95 -5.09 18.61
N GLY A 41 -8.05 -6.07 18.70
CA GLY A 41 -7.24 -6.57 17.58
C GLY A 41 -8.07 -7.25 16.50
N GLY A 42 -8.79 -6.44 15.71
CA GLY A 42 -9.79 -6.89 14.75
C GLY A 42 -10.91 -5.89 14.49
N GLY A 43 -10.97 -4.79 15.24
CA GLY A 43 -11.89 -3.68 14.97
C GLY A 43 -11.50 -2.86 13.73
N GLN A 44 -12.24 -1.77 13.49
CA GLN A 44 -12.18 -0.92 12.30
C GLN A 44 -10.81 -0.30 11.97
N PHE A 45 -9.87 -0.29 12.92
CA PHE A 45 -8.49 0.22 12.74
C PHE A 45 -7.45 -0.89 12.53
N SER A 46 -7.90 -2.14 12.48
CA SER A 46 -7.04 -3.30 12.27
C SER A 46 -6.73 -3.50 10.79
N GLY A 47 -5.50 -3.95 10.51
CA GLY A 47 -5.15 -4.49 9.19
C GLY A 47 -6.06 -5.63 8.73
N ARG A 48 -6.77 -6.32 9.65
CA ARG A 48 -7.75 -7.36 9.28
C ARG A 48 -8.87 -6.84 8.37
N MET A 49 -9.22 -5.55 8.44
CA MET A 49 -10.26 -4.97 7.58
C MET A 49 -9.91 -5.06 6.08
N THR A 50 -8.62 -5.19 5.73
CA THR A 50 -8.20 -5.30 4.33
C THR A 50 -8.53 -6.64 3.70
N VAL A 51 -8.94 -7.66 4.47
CA VAL A 51 -9.34 -8.97 3.92
C VAL A 51 -10.51 -8.85 2.95
N GLY A 52 -11.46 -7.95 3.25
CA GLY A 52 -12.59 -7.66 2.36
C GLY A 52 -12.15 -6.99 1.07
N LEU A 53 -11.19 -6.06 1.15
CA LEU A 53 -10.59 -5.41 -0.02
C LEU A 53 -9.88 -6.43 -0.91
N VAL A 54 -9.08 -7.33 -0.33
CA VAL A 54 -8.38 -8.36 -1.11
C VAL A 54 -9.36 -9.32 -1.79
N ALA A 55 -10.42 -9.74 -1.09
CA ALA A 55 -11.43 -10.62 -1.68
C ALA A 55 -12.18 -9.94 -2.83
N ALA A 56 -12.59 -8.67 -2.67
CA ALA A 56 -13.23 -7.91 -3.74
C ALA A 56 -12.26 -7.62 -4.90
N GLY A 57 -11.02 -7.27 -4.59
CA GLY A 57 -9.98 -7.03 -5.58
C GLY A 57 -9.60 -8.27 -6.39
N ALA A 58 -9.75 -9.48 -5.84
CA ALA A 58 -9.59 -10.70 -6.62
C ALA A 58 -10.63 -10.80 -7.75
N ILE A 59 -11.88 -10.47 -7.47
CA ILE A 59 -12.96 -10.43 -8.47
C ILE A 59 -12.68 -9.31 -9.49
N ALA A 60 -12.27 -8.12 -9.03
CA ALA A 60 -11.94 -7.01 -9.91
C ALA A 60 -10.76 -7.35 -10.85
N LYS A 61 -9.74 -8.06 -10.36
CA LYS A 61 -8.63 -8.54 -11.20
C LYS A 61 -9.09 -9.52 -12.27
N MET A 62 -10.00 -10.43 -11.95
CA MET A 62 -10.54 -11.36 -12.96
C MET A 62 -11.24 -10.60 -14.08
N LEU A 63 -12.06 -9.60 -13.73
CA LEU A 63 -12.74 -8.75 -14.71
C LEU A 63 -11.76 -7.94 -15.58
N LEU A 64 -10.73 -7.36 -14.95
CA LEU A 64 -9.68 -6.62 -15.65
C LEU A 64 -8.87 -7.52 -16.60
N GLU A 65 -8.61 -8.77 -16.20
CA GLU A 65 -7.85 -9.73 -16.98
C GLU A 65 -8.57 -10.12 -18.28
N GLU A 66 -9.91 -10.20 -18.28
CA GLU A 66 -10.72 -10.39 -19.50
C GLU A 66 -10.53 -9.28 -20.54
N ARG A 67 -10.11 -8.08 -20.09
CA ARG A 67 -9.80 -6.93 -20.94
C ARG A 67 -8.29 -6.78 -21.20
N GLY A 68 -7.48 -7.78 -20.81
CA GLY A 68 -6.03 -7.77 -20.97
C GLY A 68 -5.29 -6.85 -19.98
N ILE A 69 -5.97 -6.34 -18.96
CA ILE A 69 -5.37 -5.48 -17.94
C ILE A 69 -4.81 -6.37 -16.82
N ARG A 70 -3.51 -6.26 -16.55
CA ARG A 70 -2.81 -7.06 -15.55
C ARG A 70 -2.29 -6.16 -14.43
N VAL A 71 -2.55 -6.55 -13.18
CA VAL A 71 -2.13 -5.83 -11.97
C VAL A 71 -1.17 -6.69 -11.16
N ALA A 72 0.01 -6.15 -10.87
CA ALA A 72 0.99 -6.79 -9.99
C ALA A 72 1.67 -5.75 -9.09
N ALA A 73 2.13 -6.19 -7.92
CA ALA A 73 2.92 -5.37 -7.02
C ALA A 73 4.03 -6.20 -6.35
N TYR A 74 5.04 -5.49 -5.86
CA TYR A 74 6.16 -6.07 -5.15
C TYR A 74 6.72 -5.09 -4.12
N VAL A 75 7.41 -5.63 -3.12
CA VAL A 75 8.18 -4.82 -2.17
C VAL A 75 9.42 -4.30 -2.89
N ARG A 76 9.48 -2.98 -3.04
CA ARG A 76 10.61 -2.25 -3.62
C ARG A 76 11.66 -1.90 -2.56
N GLN A 77 11.25 -1.72 -1.31
CA GLN A 77 12.16 -1.32 -0.24
C GLN A 77 11.71 -1.86 1.10
N ILE A 78 12.67 -2.32 1.91
CA ILE A 78 12.50 -2.50 3.36
C ILE A 78 13.66 -1.81 4.06
N GLY A 79 13.35 -0.91 4.98
CA GLY A 79 14.37 -0.14 5.70
C GLY A 79 15.32 0.57 4.73
N SER A 80 16.61 0.30 4.85
CA SER A 80 17.64 0.83 3.94
C SER A 80 17.89 -0.02 2.68
N VAL A 81 17.30 -1.22 2.58
CA VAL A 81 17.48 -2.12 1.43
C VAL A 81 16.49 -1.73 0.34
N ARG A 82 17.01 -1.25 -0.80
CA ARG A 82 16.21 -0.77 -1.94
C ARG A 82 16.50 -1.58 -3.18
N ASP A 83 15.43 -1.83 -3.92
CA ASP A 83 15.43 -2.40 -5.25
C ASP A 83 15.14 -1.26 -6.25
N ASP A 84 16.20 -0.75 -6.88
CA ASP A 84 16.10 0.39 -7.79
C ASP A 84 15.83 -0.03 -9.25
N VAL A 85 15.65 -1.33 -9.52
CA VAL A 85 15.34 -1.84 -10.85
C VAL A 85 13.85 -1.64 -11.14
N GLU A 86 13.55 -0.92 -12.21
CA GLU A 86 12.18 -0.84 -12.74
C GLU A 86 11.78 -2.16 -13.38
N ARG A 87 10.57 -2.62 -13.08
CA ARG A 87 10.04 -3.91 -13.51
C ARG A 87 8.73 -3.74 -14.24
N ASP A 88 8.53 -4.56 -15.25
CA ASP A 88 7.22 -4.70 -15.87
C ASP A 88 6.27 -5.54 -14.99
N VAL A 89 5.02 -5.69 -15.45
CA VAL A 89 4.02 -6.45 -14.71
C VAL A 89 4.39 -7.93 -14.58
N THR A 90 5.08 -8.51 -15.56
CA THR A 90 5.47 -9.93 -15.59
C THR A 90 6.56 -10.21 -14.55
N GLU A 91 7.55 -9.34 -14.48
CA GLU A 91 8.61 -9.40 -13.47
C GLU A 91 8.05 -9.13 -12.06
N ALA A 92 7.13 -8.17 -11.92
CA ALA A 92 6.47 -7.89 -10.64
C ALA A 92 5.68 -9.11 -10.09
N LEU A 93 5.11 -9.95 -10.96
CA LEU A 93 4.40 -11.17 -10.56
C LEU A 93 5.30 -12.21 -9.86
N LEU A 94 6.62 -12.16 -10.06
CA LEU A 94 7.57 -13.04 -9.39
C LEU A 94 7.54 -12.86 -7.86
N SER A 95 7.06 -11.71 -7.36
CA SER A 95 6.83 -11.45 -5.94
C SER A 95 5.92 -12.48 -5.26
N ARG A 96 5.09 -13.20 -6.03
CA ARG A 96 4.17 -14.21 -5.49
C ARG A 96 4.86 -15.47 -4.98
N SER A 97 6.11 -15.69 -5.36
CA SER A 97 6.88 -16.89 -5.05
C SER A 97 7.46 -16.93 -3.62
N ASN A 98 7.44 -15.80 -2.89
CA ASN A 98 8.09 -15.69 -1.59
C ASN A 98 7.29 -14.84 -0.60
N GLU A 99 7.60 -14.99 0.69
CA GLU A 99 6.90 -14.32 1.80
C GLU A 99 7.20 -12.82 1.91
N ILE A 100 8.39 -12.39 1.46
CA ILE A 100 8.85 -11.01 1.48
C ILE A 100 8.14 -10.18 0.41
N ARG A 101 7.59 -10.86 -0.60
CA ARG A 101 6.98 -10.25 -1.80
C ARG A 101 7.96 -9.37 -2.58
N ALA A 102 9.25 -9.70 -2.55
CA ALA A 102 10.23 -9.06 -3.44
C ALA A 102 10.23 -9.77 -4.80
N ALA A 103 10.48 -9.02 -5.88
CA ALA A 103 10.47 -9.54 -7.25
C ALA A 103 11.82 -10.13 -7.68
N ASP A 104 12.86 -9.99 -6.86
CA ASP A 104 14.21 -10.48 -7.13
C ASP A 104 14.72 -11.37 -5.98
N PRO A 105 15.30 -12.55 -6.25
CA PRO A 105 15.78 -13.48 -5.22
C PRO A 105 16.88 -12.91 -4.30
N GLU A 106 17.78 -12.05 -4.80
CA GLU A 106 18.80 -11.40 -3.97
C GLU A 106 18.13 -10.41 -3.00
N MET A 107 17.14 -9.65 -3.48
CA MET A 107 16.35 -8.74 -2.66
C MET A 107 15.57 -9.48 -1.57
N VAL A 108 15.06 -10.69 -1.84
CA VAL A 108 14.38 -11.51 -0.83
C VAL A 108 15.27 -11.72 0.39
N GLU A 109 16.54 -12.10 0.19
CA GLU A 109 17.44 -12.39 1.29
C GLU A 109 17.84 -11.12 2.04
N ARG A 110 18.26 -10.07 1.32
CA ARG A 110 18.69 -8.81 1.93
C ARG A 110 17.56 -8.13 2.72
N MET A 111 16.34 -8.16 2.20
CA MET A 111 15.18 -7.62 2.89
C MET A 111 14.75 -8.49 4.09
N ARG A 112 14.90 -9.81 4.00
CA ARG A 112 14.68 -10.72 5.15
C ARG A 112 15.64 -10.41 6.29
N GLU A 113 16.93 -10.24 5.99
CA GLU A 113 17.94 -9.88 6.98
C GLU A 113 17.59 -8.56 7.68
N GLU A 114 17.15 -7.54 6.93
CA GLU A 114 16.74 -6.25 7.51
C GLU A 114 15.53 -6.38 8.45
N ILE A 115 14.52 -7.19 8.07
CA ILE A 115 13.37 -7.47 8.94
C ILE A 115 13.81 -8.20 10.22
N MET A 116 14.70 -9.19 10.08
CA MET A 116 15.19 -9.99 11.20
C MET A 116 16.01 -9.15 12.17
N ARG A 117 16.88 -8.27 11.66
CA ARG A 117 17.62 -7.29 12.48
C ARG A 117 16.68 -6.41 13.29
N ALA A 118 15.68 -5.79 12.66
CA ALA A 118 14.70 -4.97 13.37
C ALA A 118 13.96 -5.76 14.46
N LYS A 119 13.60 -7.02 14.17
CA LYS A 119 12.95 -7.92 15.12
C LYS A 119 13.84 -8.28 16.31
N GLU A 120 15.12 -8.58 16.07
CA GLU A 120 16.11 -8.92 17.12
C GLU A 120 16.37 -7.73 18.06
N GLU A 121 16.32 -6.52 17.53
CA GLU A 121 16.38 -5.27 18.30
C GLU A 121 15.08 -4.94 19.07
N GLY A 122 14.05 -5.78 18.93
CA GLY A 122 12.73 -5.56 19.52
C GLY A 122 11.97 -4.40 18.88
N ASP A 123 12.35 -3.99 17.67
CA ASP A 123 11.84 -2.86 16.91
C ASP A 123 11.06 -3.34 15.67
N SER A 124 10.75 -2.42 14.75
CA SER A 124 10.12 -2.70 13.47
C SER A 124 10.69 -1.81 12.36
N VAL A 125 10.46 -2.21 11.12
CA VAL A 125 10.94 -1.49 9.94
C VAL A 125 9.79 -1.26 8.95
N GLY A 126 9.85 -0.14 8.23
CA GLY A 126 8.90 0.23 7.19
C GLY A 126 9.34 -0.28 5.82
N GLY A 127 8.60 0.10 4.78
CA GLY A 127 8.96 -0.26 3.42
C GLY A 127 8.18 0.50 2.35
N VAL A 128 8.50 0.22 1.10
CA VAL A 128 7.81 0.75 -0.08
C VAL A 128 7.31 -0.41 -0.92
N VAL A 129 6.05 -0.38 -1.29
CA VAL A 129 5.44 -1.30 -2.27
C VAL A 129 5.30 -0.57 -3.60
N GLN A 130 5.80 -1.14 -4.69
CA GLN A 130 5.54 -0.66 -6.05
C GLN A 130 4.45 -1.50 -6.69
N CYS A 131 3.46 -0.85 -7.29
CA CYS A 131 2.44 -1.49 -8.10
C CYS A 131 2.57 -1.05 -9.56
N VAL A 132 2.44 -2.02 -10.45
CA VAL A 132 2.52 -1.86 -11.90
C VAL A 132 1.24 -2.45 -12.49
N VAL A 133 0.58 -1.67 -13.33
CA VAL A 133 -0.58 -2.11 -14.11
C VAL A 133 -0.28 -1.94 -15.59
N ASP A 134 -0.43 -3.01 -16.33
CA ASP A 134 -0.21 -3.04 -17.78
C ASP A 134 -1.53 -3.32 -18.51
N GLY A 135 -1.59 -2.95 -19.80
CA GLY A 135 -2.77 -3.17 -20.65
C GLY A 135 -3.88 -2.13 -20.54
N LEU A 136 -3.68 -1.04 -19.78
CA LEU A 136 -4.67 0.03 -19.67
C LEU A 136 -4.89 0.73 -21.03
N PRO A 137 -6.15 0.99 -21.43
CA PRO A 137 -6.42 1.79 -22.62
C PRO A 137 -5.99 3.25 -22.40
N ILE A 138 -5.87 4.02 -23.49
CA ILE A 138 -5.75 5.47 -23.39
C ILE A 138 -7.13 6.04 -23.02
N GLY A 139 -7.18 6.95 -22.04
CA GLY A 139 -8.38 7.70 -21.69
C GLY A 139 -9.25 7.12 -20.57
N LEU A 140 -8.80 6.12 -19.83
CA LEU A 140 -9.49 5.65 -18.61
C LEU A 140 -9.27 6.65 -17.47
N GLY A 141 -10.33 6.99 -16.75
CA GLY A 141 -10.35 8.01 -15.68
C GLY A 141 -11.23 9.21 -16.03
N GLU A 142 -11.52 10.06 -15.03
CA GLU A 142 -12.50 11.15 -15.17
C GLU A 142 -11.96 12.47 -14.60
N PRO A 143 -11.80 13.54 -15.40
CA PRO A 143 -11.46 14.85 -14.87
C PRO A 143 -12.72 15.56 -14.31
N PHE A 144 -12.65 16.37 -13.26
CA PHE A 144 -11.49 16.71 -12.42
C PHE A 144 -11.46 15.97 -11.08
N PHE A 145 -12.60 15.43 -10.62
CA PHE A 145 -12.73 14.89 -9.26
C PHE A 145 -12.44 13.40 -9.14
N ASP A 146 -12.48 12.67 -10.25
CA ASP A 146 -12.42 11.21 -10.31
C ASP A 146 -11.22 10.76 -11.14
N THR A 147 -10.09 11.46 -10.95
CA THR A 147 -8.84 11.15 -11.64
C THR A 147 -8.31 9.80 -11.18
N VAL A 148 -7.59 9.10 -12.06
CA VAL A 148 -6.98 7.80 -11.75
C VAL A 148 -6.09 7.92 -10.51
N GLU A 149 -5.22 8.92 -10.46
CA GLU A 149 -4.33 9.17 -9.33
C GLU A 149 -5.09 9.53 -8.05
N GLY A 150 -6.18 10.30 -8.14
CA GLY A 150 -7.00 10.70 -7.00
C GLY A 150 -7.74 9.51 -6.36
N GLU A 151 -8.44 8.72 -7.17
CA GLU A 151 -9.19 7.56 -6.66
C GLU A 151 -8.27 6.42 -6.20
N ILE A 152 -7.15 6.17 -6.89
CA ILE A 152 -6.14 5.23 -6.39
C ILE A 152 -5.57 5.73 -5.06
N SER A 153 -5.17 7.00 -4.96
CA SER A 153 -4.63 7.54 -3.71
C SER A 153 -5.62 7.39 -2.55
N LYS A 154 -6.87 7.76 -2.76
CA LYS A 154 -7.96 7.62 -1.79
C LYS A 154 -8.15 6.18 -1.32
N MET A 155 -8.19 5.22 -2.25
CA MET A 155 -8.28 3.80 -1.93
C MET A 155 -7.05 3.30 -1.16
N ILE A 156 -5.85 3.68 -1.60
CA ILE A 156 -4.59 3.24 -0.99
C ILE A 156 -4.40 3.85 0.40
N PHE A 157 -4.83 5.09 0.66
CA PHE A 157 -4.83 5.67 2.00
C PHE A 157 -5.82 5.01 2.97
N ALA A 158 -6.76 4.19 2.49
CA ALA A 158 -7.58 3.34 3.35
C ALA A 158 -6.80 2.14 3.90
N VAL A 159 -5.64 1.79 3.33
CA VAL A 159 -4.78 0.69 3.79
C VAL A 159 -4.03 1.13 5.07
N PRO A 160 -4.19 0.40 6.20
CA PRO A 160 -3.52 0.77 7.44
C PRO A 160 -1.99 0.78 7.30
N GLY A 161 -1.35 1.83 7.81
CA GLY A 161 0.10 2.00 7.77
C GLY A 161 0.61 2.80 6.57
N VAL A 162 -0.22 3.09 5.56
CA VAL A 162 0.16 3.97 4.47
C VAL A 162 0.41 5.40 4.97
N LYS A 163 1.49 6.02 4.46
CA LYS A 163 1.86 7.41 4.72
C LYS A 163 2.24 8.22 3.50
N GLY A 164 2.30 7.61 2.33
CA GLY A 164 2.54 8.31 1.08
C GLY A 164 2.18 7.45 -0.12
N VAL A 165 1.77 8.10 -1.20
CA VAL A 165 1.54 7.52 -2.52
C VAL A 165 2.19 8.45 -3.53
N GLU A 166 2.90 7.90 -4.50
CA GLU A 166 3.50 8.66 -5.61
C GLU A 166 3.36 7.89 -6.92
N PHE A 167 3.25 8.60 -8.05
CA PHE A 167 3.04 8.02 -9.38
C PHE A 167 4.21 8.35 -10.30
N GLY A 168 4.60 7.42 -11.17
CA GLY A 168 5.68 7.61 -12.14
C GLY A 168 7.01 7.93 -11.48
N SER A 169 7.61 9.08 -11.80
CA SER A 169 8.82 9.59 -11.16
C SER A 169 8.56 10.16 -9.75
N GLY A 170 7.30 10.38 -9.37
CA GLY A 170 6.87 10.69 -8.02
C GLY A 170 7.51 11.97 -7.45
N PHE A 171 7.96 11.92 -6.20
CA PHE A 171 8.63 13.06 -5.57
C PHE A 171 9.95 13.45 -6.26
N ALA A 172 10.58 12.56 -7.04
CA ALA A 172 11.78 12.90 -7.80
C ALA A 172 11.49 13.95 -8.88
N ALA A 173 10.25 14.01 -9.40
CA ALA A 173 9.83 15.00 -10.38
C ALA A 173 10.05 16.45 -9.91
N ALA A 174 9.91 16.71 -8.61
CA ALA A 174 10.07 18.05 -8.02
C ALA A 174 11.49 18.63 -8.21
N GLY A 175 12.49 17.77 -8.39
CA GLY A 175 13.87 18.16 -8.67
C GLY A 175 14.22 18.24 -10.16
N MET A 176 13.27 17.95 -11.07
CA MET A 176 13.53 17.83 -12.50
C MET A 176 13.15 19.09 -13.27
N ARG A 177 13.82 19.30 -14.42
CA ARG A 177 13.37 20.28 -15.43
C ARG A 177 12.39 19.60 -16.37
N GLY A 178 11.42 20.35 -16.89
CA GLY A 178 10.44 19.83 -17.87
C GLY A 178 11.09 19.17 -19.09
N SER A 179 12.21 19.69 -19.59
CA SER A 179 12.95 19.07 -20.70
C SER A 179 13.50 17.67 -20.39
N LYS A 180 13.68 17.33 -19.11
CA LYS A 180 14.09 16.00 -18.64
C LYS A 180 12.92 15.15 -18.22
N HIS A 181 11.85 15.74 -17.68
CA HIS A 181 10.68 15.03 -17.15
C HIS A 181 9.67 14.67 -18.23
N ASN A 182 9.44 15.51 -19.24
CA ASN A 182 8.44 15.25 -20.26
C ASN A 182 8.72 13.94 -21.01
N ASP A 183 7.68 13.12 -21.15
CA ASP A 183 7.71 11.84 -21.88
C ASP A 183 7.41 12.09 -23.37
N PRO A 184 8.40 11.99 -24.29
CA PRO A 184 8.18 12.28 -25.70
C PRO A 184 7.28 11.24 -26.36
N PHE A 185 6.31 11.68 -27.16
CA PHE A 185 5.45 10.78 -27.94
C PHE A 185 6.23 10.15 -29.09
N VAL A 186 6.00 8.86 -29.30
CA VAL A 186 6.60 8.03 -30.36
C VAL A 186 5.55 7.11 -30.97
N LEU A 187 5.81 6.63 -32.19
CA LEU A 187 4.98 5.64 -32.85
C LEU A 187 5.65 4.27 -32.73
N VAL A 188 4.99 3.32 -32.08
CA VAL A 188 5.46 1.93 -31.93
C VAL A 188 4.36 1.02 -32.43
N ASP A 189 4.66 0.19 -33.43
CA ASP A 189 3.70 -0.73 -34.08
C ASP A 189 2.38 -0.03 -34.51
N GLY A 190 2.50 1.20 -35.01
CA GLY A 190 1.37 2.01 -35.46
C GLY A 190 0.51 2.60 -34.33
N LYS A 191 0.90 2.44 -33.06
CA LYS A 191 0.23 3.03 -31.90
C LYS A 191 1.06 4.16 -31.29
N VAL A 192 0.38 5.24 -30.89
CA VAL A 192 1.01 6.35 -30.17
C VAL A 192 1.35 5.87 -28.75
N ARG A 193 2.61 6.01 -28.36
CA ARG A 193 3.15 5.71 -27.02
C ARG A 193 4.08 6.82 -26.59
N THR A 194 4.70 6.70 -25.42
CA THR A 194 5.82 7.56 -25.01
C THR A 194 7.13 6.78 -24.96
N ALA A 195 8.25 7.46 -25.20
CA ALA A 195 9.59 6.86 -25.21
C ALA A 195 10.08 6.45 -23.81
N LYS A 196 9.48 7.01 -22.76
CA LYS A 196 9.70 6.73 -21.34
C LYS A 196 8.43 7.04 -20.55
N ASN A 197 8.42 6.77 -19.25
CA ASN A 197 7.21 6.79 -18.43
C ASN A 197 7.39 7.51 -17.09
N ASP A 198 7.99 8.70 -17.09
CA ASP A 198 8.10 9.52 -15.87
C ASP A 198 6.73 9.98 -15.35
N ALA A 199 5.72 10.05 -16.22
CA ALA A 199 4.33 10.30 -15.85
C ALA A 199 3.63 9.10 -15.19
N GLY A 200 4.22 7.90 -15.25
CA GLY A 200 3.67 6.71 -14.60
C GLY A 200 2.32 6.27 -15.13
N GLY A 201 2.09 6.40 -16.44
CA GLY A 201 0.87 5.95 -17.10
C GLY A 201 -0.31 6.93 -17.03
N ILE A 202 -0.16 8.09 -16.39
CA ILE A 202 -1.25 9.07 -16.17
C ILE A 202 -0.83 10.45 -16.67
N LEU A 203 -1.69 11.11 -17.43
CA LEU A 203 -1.55 12.52 -17.80
C LEU A 203 -2.91 13.22 -17.67
N GLY A 204 -2.97 14.31 -16.92
CA GLY A 204 -4.23 15.06 -16.72
C GLY A 204 -5.30 14.25 -15.99
N GLY A 205 -4.92 13.29 -15.14
CA GLY A 205 -5.84 12.44 -14.39
C GLY A 205 -6.44 11.27 -15.16
N ILE A 206 -6.02 11.06 -16.42
CA ILE A 206 -6.46 9.96 -17.29
C ILE A 206 -5.27 9.11 -17.76
N THR A 207 -5.51 7.84 -18.09
CA THR A 207 -4.46 6.95 -18.56
C THR A 207 -3.93 7.34 -19.94
N ASN A 208 -2.62 7.23 -20.15
CA ASN A 208 -1.96 7.56 -21.42
C ASN A 208 -1.56 6.31 -22.25
N GLY A 209 -1.97 5.12 -21.83
CA GLY A 209 -1.66 3.85 -22.49
C GLY A 209 -0.28 3.26 -22.18
N MET A 210 0.53 3.94 -21.37
CA MET A 210 1.73 3.37 -20.76
C MET A 210 1.37 2.62 -19.48
N PRO A 211 2.25 1.72 -18.99
CA PRO A 211 2.02 1.07 -17.71
C PRO A 211 1.78 2.10 -16.61
N LEU A 212 0.73 1.90 -15.84
CA LEU A 212 0.49 2.68 -14.64
C LEU A 212 1.46 2.21 -13.56
N VAL A 213 2.25 3.12 -13.01
CA VAL A 213 3.25 2.81 -11.99
C VAL A 213 3.06 3.74 -10.80
N PHE A 214 2.86 3.17 -9.61
CA PHE A 214 2.81 3.94 -8.38
C PHE A 214 3.48 3.21 -7.22
N ARG A 215 3.97 3.99 -6.25
CA ARG A 215 4.67 3.52 -5.07
C ARG A 215 3.95 3.96 -3.81
N VAL A 216 3.93 3.08 -2.83
CA VAL A 216 3.18 3.23 -1.57
C VAL A 216 4.15 3.11 -0.40
N ALA A 217 4.29 4.19 0.37
CA ALA A 217 5.10 4.22 1.57
C ALA A 217 4.34 3.64 2.76
N ILE A 218 4.85 2.56 3.33
CA ILE A 218 4.32 1.86 4.50
C ILE A 218 5.22 2.15 5.69
N LYS A 219 4.66 2.76 6.74
CA LYS A 219 5.42 3.06 7.96
C LYS A 219 5.79 1.79 8.74
N PRO A 220 6.79 1.84 9.62
CA PRO A 220 7.08 0.77 10.58
C PRO A 220 5.87 0.44 11.48
N THR A 221 5.77 -0.82 11.90
CA THR A 221 4.70 -1.29 12.79
C THR A 221 4.76 -0.58 14.14
N ALA A 222 3.68 0.06 14.55
CA ALA A 222 3.66 0.83 15.80
C ALA A 222 3.82 -0.02 17.08
N SER A 223 3.39 -1.28 17.04
CA SER A 223 3.48 -2.20 18.18
C SER A 223 4.82 -2.94 18.15
N ILE A 224 5.74 -2.52 19.00
CA ILE A 224 7.10 -3.07 19.13
C ILE A 224 7.38 -3.52 20.56
N ALA A 225 8.35 -4.41 20.75
CA ALA A 225 8.72 -4.98 22.05
C ALA A 225 9.60 -4.02 22.89
N LYS A 226 10.32 -3.11 22.23
CA LYS A 226 11.08 -2.03 22.84
C LYS A 226 10.15 -1.10 23.63
N GLY A 227 10.58 -0.69 24.82
CA GLY A 227 9.82 0.22 25.68
C GLY A 227 9.57 1.56 24.98
N GLN A 228 8.33 2.04 25.02
CA GLN A 228 7.93 3.31 24.42
C GLN A 228 7.39 4.27 25.48
N ARG A 229 7.67 5.56 25.36
CA ARG A 229 7.03 6.58 26.21
C ARG A 229 5.62 6.85 25.70
N SER A 230 4.65 6.87 26.61
CA SER A 230 3.27 7.27 26.36
C SER A 230 2.72 8.07 27.55
N LEU A 231 1.46 8.47 27.48
CA LEU A 231 0.76 9.24 28.50
C LEU A 231 -0.41 8.42 29.04
N ASN A 232 -0.50 8.26 30.36
CA ASN A 232 -1.75 7.83 30.96
C ASN A 232 -2.73 9.02 30.94
N VAL A 233 -3.75 8.90 30.11
CA VAL A 233 -4.72 9.98 29.86
C VAL A 233 -5.71 10.22 31.00
N GLU A 234 -5.85 9.28 31.94
CA GLU A 234 -6.67 9.48 33.15
C GLU A 234 -5.90 10.25 34.21
N THR A 235 -4.60 9.97 34.37
CA THR A 235 -3.78 10.56 35.43
C THR A 235 -2.95 11.76 34.97
N GLY A 236 -2.83 11.97 33.65
CA GLY A 236 -1.97 13.00 33.07
C GLY A 236 -0.47 12.74 33.20
N LYS A 237 -0.05 11.53 33.62
CA LYS A 237 1.36 11.20 33.87
C LYS A 237 1.99 10.44 32.71
N GLN A 238 3.23 10.79 32.39
CA GLN A 238 4.07 10.03 31.46
C GLN A 238 4.30 8.62 32.01
N THR A 239 4.28 7.62 31.14
CA THR A 239 4.44 6.21 31.50
C THR A 239 5.20 5.46 30.42
N GLU A 240 5.84 4.36 30.81
CA GLU A 240 6.47 3.44 29.88
C GLU A 240 5.48 2.37 29.45
N LEU A 241 5.30 2.23 28.14
CA LEU A 241 4.47 1.23 27.53
C LEU A 241 5.37 0.15 26.90
N LYS A 242 5.27 -1.06 27.44
CA LYS A 242 5.83 -2.26 26.82
C LYS A 242 4.70 -3.11 26.27
N ILE A 243 4.81 -3.46 24.99
CA ILE A 243 3.82 -4.29 24.32
C ILE A 243 4.40 -5.70 24.23
N GLU A 244 3.63 -6.66 24.73
CA GLU A 244 4.02 -8.07 24.80
C GLU A 244 3.27 -8.87 23.73
N GLY A 245 3.92 -9.92 23.24
CA GLY A 245 3.36 -10.83 22.23
C GLY A 245 4.07 -10.73 20.89
N ARG A 246 3.53 -11.45 19.91
CA ARG A 246 4.06 -11.46 18.55
C ARG A 246 3.47 -10.27 17.79
N HIS A 247 4.34 -9.36 17.37
CA HIS A 247 4.00 -8.28 16.45
C HIS A 247 4.75 -8.47 15.14
N ASP A 248 4.17 -7.92 14.08
CA ASP A 248 4.80 -7.99 12.77
C ASP A 248 5.94 -6.96 12.71
N PRO A 249 7.21 -7.39 12.54
CA PRO A 249 8.34 -6.47 12.44
C PRO A 249 8.31 -5.65 11.13
N CYS A 250 7.56 -6.06 10.10
CA CYS A 250 7.39 -5.29 8.86
C CYS A 250 6.09 -5.66 8.14
N ILE A 251 5.16 -4.72 8.09
CA ILE A 251 3.86 -4.93 7.44
C ILE A 251 3.87 -4.70 5.91
N ALA A 252 4.98 -4.23 5.32
CA ALA A 252 5.04 -3.92 3.88
C ALA A 252 4.79 -5.15 2.98
N PRO A 253 5.36 -6.35 3.21
CA PRO A 253 5.03 -7.54 2.43
C PRO A 253 3.54 -7.90 2.46
N ARG A 254 2.86 -7.69 3.60
CA ARG A 254 1.42 -7.95 3.71
C ARG A 254 0.56 -6.91 2.99
N ALA A 255 1.09 -5.71 2.77
CA ALA A 255 0.40 -4.65 2.04
C ALA A 255 0.35 -4.94 0.53
N VAL A 256 1.30 -5.69 -0.04
CA VAL A 256 1.37 -6.01 -1.48
C VAL A 256 0.02 -6.48 -2.05
N PRO A 257 -0.62 -7.57 -1.58
CA PRO A 257 -1.89 -8.02 -2.14
C PRO A 257 -3.02 -6.99 -1.94
N VAL A 258 -2.96 -6.16 -0.91
CA VAL A 258 -3.96 -5.11 -0.63
C VAL A 258 -3.79 -3.95 -1.61
N VAL A 259 -2.56 -3.56 -1.92
CA VAL A 259 -2.25 -2.52 -2.91
C VAL A 259 -2.72 -2.96 -4.30
N GLU A 260 -2.42 -4.20 -4.70
CA GLU A 260 -2.92 -4.73 -5.96
C GLU A 260 -4.45 -4.76 -6.00
N ALA A 261 -5.10 -5.13 -4.89
CA ALA A 261 -6.55 -5.16 -4.80
C ALA A 261 -7.18 -3.76 -4.88
N GLY A 262 -6.59 -2.77 -4.20
CA GLY A 262 -7.03 -1.39 -4.25
C GLY A 262 -6.92 -0.79 -5.66
N ALA A 263 -5.80 -1.03 -6.35
CA ALA A 263 -5.63 -0.62 -7.74
C ALA A 263 -6.68 -1.29 -8.65
N ALA A 264 -6.85 -2.61 -8.53
CA ALA A 264 -7.82 -3.34 -9.34
C ALA A 264 -9.26 -2.85 -9.14
N LEU A 265 -9.67 -2.61 -7.90
CA LEU A 265 -11.01 -2.10 -7.59
C LEU A 265 -11.27 -0.73 -8.21
N VAL A 266 -10.31 0.20 -8.08
CA VAL A 266 -10.44 1.55 -8.65
C VAL A 266 -10.48 1.51 -10.17
N LEU A 267 -9.59 0.73 -10.79
CA LEU A 267 -9.54 0.64 -12.25
C LEU A 267 -10.77 -0.05 -12.84
N ALA A 268 -11.30 -1.06 -12.15
CA ALA A 268 -12.57 -1.68 -12.51
C ALA A 268 -13.73 -0.67 -12.41
N ASP A 269 -13.83 0.10 -11.33
CA ASP A 269 -14.88 1.11 -11.14
C ASP A 269 -14.80 2.22 -12.20
N LEU A 270 -13.62 2.81 -12.41
CA LEU A 270 -13.41 3.82 -13.45
C LEU A 270 -13.69 3.24 -14.84
N GLY A 271 -13.32 1.99 -15.08
CA GLY A 271 -13.59 1.31 -16.35
C GLY A 271 -15.08 1.11 -16.60
N MET A 272 -15.85 0.73 -15.58
CA MET A 272 -17.32 0.62 -15.64
C MET A 272 -17.99 1.97 -15.86
N ARG A 273 -17.56 3.00 -15.12
CA ARG A 273 -18.08 4.37 -15.26
C ARG A 273 -17.86 4.93 -16.67
N GLY A 274 -16.68 4.65 -17.25
CA GLY A 274 -16.31 5.08 -18.61
C GLY A 274 -16.80 4.15 -19.73
N GLY A 275 -17.52 3.06 -19.43
CA GLY A 275 -18.01 2.10 -20.43
C GLY A 275 -16.91 1.30 -21.16
N THR A 276 -15.73 1.16 -20.55
CA THR A 276 -14.63 0.34 -21.08
C THR A 276 -14.61 -1.08 -20.49
N ILE A 277 -15.36 -1.29 -19.41
CA ILE A 277 -15.57 -2.56 -18.71
C ILE A 277 -17.08 -2.69 -18.47
N ASP A 278 -17.64 -3.87 -18.74
CA ASP A 278 -19.06 -4.21 -18.55
C ASP A 278 -19.23 -5.30 -17.50
#